data_AF-A0A3A9JRY7-F1
#
_entry.id   AF-A0A3A9JRY7-F1
#
_cell.length_a   1.000
_cell.length_b   1.000
_cell.length_c   1.000
_cell.angle_alpha   90.00
_cell.angle_beta   90.00
_cell.angle_gamma   90.00
#
_symmetry.space_group_name_H-M   'P 1'
#
loop_
_entity.id
_entity.type
_entity.pdbx_description
1 polymer ?
#
loop_
_entity_poly.entity_id
_entity_poly.type
_entity_poly.pdbx_seq_one_letter_code
_entity_poly.pdbx_strand_id
1 'polypeptide(L)'
;MNWENIKSDIFTLTGIENDKNADKLFVSLLQEIERRGIDINKTFTIAEIAELIPRETAGVNNYATYGFSIMSMFSGQKHRDYFIFETKGLRDEFTSICNNNHDRDNYIWKKLYKNKRVRINPKYIKAS
;
A
#
# COMPACT_ATOMS: atom_id res chain seq x y z
N MET A 1 -4.36 1.32 17.27
CA MET A 1 -5.36 1.86 16.32
C MET A 1 -6.34 0.72 16.05
N ASN A 2 -7.61 0.88 16.43
CA ASN A 2 -8.63 -0.16 16.28
C ASN A 2 -9.39 0.11 14.98
N TRP A 3 -9.14 -0.68 13.92
CA TRP A 3 -9.64 -0.37 12.56
C TRP A 3 -11.08 -0.77 12.31
N GLU A 4 -11.67 -1.56 13.20
CA GLU A 4 -13.07 -2.00 13.11
C GLU A 4 -14.06 -0.82 13.10
N ASN A 5 -13.62 0.36 13.54
CA ASN A 5 -14.42 1.58 13.55
C ASN A 5 -14.07 2.58 12.44
N ILE A 6 -13.17 2.23 11.50
CA ILE A 6 -12.85 3.09 10.37
C ILE A 6 -14.02 3.06 9.39
N LYS A 7 -14.79 4.14 9.39
CA LYS A 7 -15.81 4.41 8.38
C LYS A 7 -15.18 5.20 7.26
N SER A 8 -15.53 4.82 6.03
CA SER A 8 -15.23 5.55 4.80
C SER A 8 -16.54 5.64 4.04
N ASP A 9 -16.82 6.78 3.41
CA ASP A 9 -17.98 6.95 2.54
C ASP A 9 -17.67 6.44 1.13
N ILE A 10 -16.40 6.48 0.71
CA ILE A 10 -15.96 6.16 -0.65
C ILE A 10 -15.39 4.73 -0.78
N PHE A 11 -14.69 4.23 0.23
CA PHE A 11 -13.96 2.96 0.15
C PHE A 11 -14.64 1.84 0.96
N THR A 12 -14.53 0.62 0.46
CA THR A 12 -14.84 -0.58 1.23
C THR A 12 -13.56 -1.18 1.78
N LEU A 13 -13.55 -1.48 3.08
CA LEU A 13 -12.44 -2.18 3.73
C LEU A 13 -12.62 -3.69 3.74
N THR A 14 -13.73 -4.17 3.15
CA THR A 14 -14.01 -5.60 3.00
C THR A 14 -12.89 -6.25 2.18
N GLY A 15 -12.29 -7.32 2.70
CA GLY A 15 -11.16 -8.01 2.08
C GLY A 15 -9.76 -7.53 2.52
N ILE A 16 -9.67 -6.56 3.45
CA ILE A 16 -8.42 -6.21 4.13
C ILE A 16 -8.38 -6.92 5.49
N GLU A 17 -7.90 -8.17 5.51
CA GLU A 17 -8.15 -9.08 6.64
C GLU A 17 -6.90 -9.47 7.45
N ASN A 18 -5.70 -9.15 6.94
CA ASN A 18 -4.46 -9.73 7.47
C ASN A 18 -3.91 -9.04 8.75
N ASP A 19 -4.40 -7.85 9.09
CA ASP A 19 -3.95 -7.01 10.22
C ASP A 19 -2.41 -6.84 10.31
N LYS A 20 -1.69 -6.83 9.17
CA LYS A 20 -0.25 -6.56 9.14
C LYS A 20 0.03 -5.11 8.80
N ASN A 21 1.28 -4.70 9.03
CA ASN A 21 1.73 -3.32 8.80
C ASN A 21 1.40 -2.79 7.39
N ALA A 22 1.53 -3.64 6.36
CA ALA A 22 1.13 -3.30 4.99
C ALA A 22 -0.38 -2.99 4.85
N ASP A 23 -1.22 -3.73 5.57
CA ASP A 23 -2.67 -3.59 5.53
C ASP A 23 -3.10 -2.30 6.25
N LYS A 24 -2.50 -1.99 7.41
CA LYS A 24 -2.72 -0.70 8.13
C LYS A 24 -2.31 0.50 7.27
N LEU A 25 -1.18 0.39 6.58
CA LEU A 25 -0.69 1.43 5.67
C LEU A 25 -1.66 1.63 4.51
N PHE A 26 -2.20 0.55 3.93
CA PHE A 26 -3.18 0.65 2.86
C PHE A 26 -4.48 1.31 3.34
N VAL A 27 -5.01 0.91 4.51
CA VAL A 27 -6.20 1.57 5.09
C VAL A 27 -5.94 3.06 5.34
N SER A 28 -4.76 3.41 5.88
CA SER A 28 -4.39 4.81 6.11
C SER A 28 -4.29 5.61 4.82
N LEU A 29 -3.82 4.99 3.73
CA LEU A 29 -3.78 5.62 2.41
C LEU A 29 -5.20 5.94 1.91
N LEU A 30 -6.15 4.99 2.03
CA LEU A 30 -7.53 5.20 1.61
C LEU A 30 -8.17 6.36 2.39
N GLN A 31 -7.98 6.39 3.71
CA GLN A 31 -8.45 7.49 4.55
C GLN A 31 -7.84 8.82 4.14
N GLU A 32 -6.55 8.85 3.82
CA GLU A 32 -5.87 10.09 3.43
C GLU A 32 -6.33 10.61 2.07
N ILE A 33 -6.60 9.71 1.11
CA ILE A 33 -7.16 10.05 -0.20
C ILE A 33 -8.54 10.68 -0.04
N GLU A 34 -9.41 10.05 0.74
CA GLU A 34 -10.75 10.56 1.03
C GLU A 34 -10.69 11.91 1.77
N ARG A 35 -9.89 11.99 2.84
CA ARG A 35 -9.72 13.21 3.64
C ARG A 35 -9.22 14.39 2.82
N ARG A 36 -8.32 14.16 1.86
CA ARG A 36 -7.77 15.22 0.99
C ARG A 36 -8.63 15.46 -0.27
N GLY A 37 -9.69 14.69 -0.50
CA GLY A 37 -10.48 14.78 -1.73
C GLY A 37 -9.67 14.47 -2.99
N ILE A 38 -8.69 13.57 -2.89
CA ILE A 38 -7.89 13.15 -4.05
C ILE A 38 -8.77 12.25 -4.94
N ASP A 39 -8.68 12.46 -6.26
CA ASP A 39 -9.37 11.61 -7.23
C ASP A 39 -9.01 10.13 -7.02
N ILE A 40 -10.02 9.32 -6.72
CA ILE A 40 -9.89 7.88 -6.45
C ILE A 40 -9.42 7.07 -7.66
N ASN A 41 -9.59 7.60 -8.87
CA ASN A 41 -9.11 7.01 -10.11
C ASN A 41 -7.70 7.48 -10.50
N LYS A 42 -7.09 8.37 -9.69
CA LYS A 42 -5.73 8.85 -9.94
C LYS A 42 -4.76 7.67 -10.01
N THR A 43 -3.90 7.71 -11.03
CA THR A 43 -2.67 6.91 -11.03
C THR A 43 -1.61 7.65 -10.22
N PHE A 44 -1.07 6.96 -9.22
CA PHE A 44 0.01 7.44 -8.36
C PHE A 44 1.33 6.80 -8.76
N THR A 45 2.41 7.53 -8.55
CA THR A 45 3.74 6.93 -8.42
C THR A 45 3.89 6.31 -7.03
N ILE A 46 4.79 5.31 -6.91
CA ILE A 46 5.14 4.74 -5.61
C ILE A 46 5.65 5.81 -4.63
N ALA A 47 6.37 6.83 -5.13
CA ALA A 47 6.81 7.96 -4.32
C ALA A 47 5.63 8.76 -3.75
N GLU A 48 4.64 9.13 -4.57
CA GLU A 48 3.45 9.84 -4.11
C GLU A 48 2.67 9.04 -3.05
N ILE A 49 2.55 7.72 -3.22
CA ILE A 49 1.94 6.86 -2.20
C ILE A 49 2.70 6.98 -0.87
N ALA A 50 4.03 6.86 -0.90
CA ALA A 50 4.85 6.94 0.31
C ALA A 50 4.85 8.34 0.97
N GLU A 51 4.53 9.40 0.23
CA GLU A 51 4.34 10.76 0.76
C GLU A 51 2.98 10.93 1.47
N LEU A 52 1.94 10.21 1.02
CA LEU A 52 0.63 10.21 1.67
C LEU A 52 0.63 9.42 2.97
N ILE A 53 1.45 8.38 3.05
CA ILE A 53 1.54 7.50 4.22
C ILE A 53 2.98 7.40 4.73
N PRO A 54 3.58 8.49 5.24
CA PRO A 54 4.97 8.50 5.68
C PRO A 54 5.21 7.56 6.88
N ARG A 55 6.48 7.41 7.27
CA ARG A 55 6.85 6.72 8.51
C ARG A 55 6.07 7.33 9.68
N GLU A 56 5.68 6.49 10.65
CA GLU A 56 4.78 6.80 11.79
C GLU A 56 3.29 6.72 11.46
N THR A 57 2.92 6.69 10.17
CA THR A 57 1.54 6.34 9.79
C THR A 57 1.18 4.94 10.29
N ALA A 58 -0.05 4.81 10.80
CA ALA A 58 -0.59 3.59 11.39
C ALA A 58 0.25 3.00 12.55
N GLY A 59 1.08 3.80 13.21
CA GLY A 59 1.98 3.36 14.28
C GLY A 59 3.21 2.58 13.79
N VAL A 60 3.52 2.63 12.49
CA VAL A 60 4.71 1.98 11.92
C VAL A 60 5.91 2.91 12.05
N ASN A 61 6.50 2.91 13.26
CA ASN A 61 7.53 3.90 13.64
C ASN A 61 8.95 3.47 13.27
N ASN A 62 9.22 2.16 13.31
CA ASN A 62 10.54 1.60 13.01
C ASN A 62 10.86 1.72 11.52
N TYR A 63 12.04 2.27 11.19
CA TYR A 63 12.47 2.53 9.82
C TYR A 63 12.46 1.25 8.97
N ALA A 64 13.22 0.22 9.33
CA ALA A 64 13.27 -1.04 8.57
C ALA A 64 11.86 -1.65 8.37
N THR A 65 11.03 -1.60 9.41
CA THR A 65 9.65 -2.09 9.36
C THR A 65 8.79 -1.30 8.38
N TYR A 66 8.88 0.03 8.37
CA TYR A 66 8.16 0.88 7.43
C TYR A 66 8.56 0.57 5.98
N GLY A 67 9.87 0.53 5.70
CA GLY A 67 10.36 0.21 4.36
C GLY A 67 9.81 -1.13 3.86
N PHE A 68 9.91 -2.17 4.68
CA PHE A 68 9.38 -3.48 4.33
C PHE A 68 7.86 -3.46 4.15
N SER A 69 7.13 -2.78 5.02
CA SER A 69 5.67 -2.73 4.98
C SER A 69 5.16 -2.05 3.70
N ILE A 70 5.84 -1.01 3.24
CA ILE A 70 5.57 -0.38 1.94
C ILE A 70 5.75 -1.39 0.79
N MET A 71 6.86 -2.12 0.74
CA MET A 71 7.07 -3.13 -0.30
C MET A 71 6.04 -4.25 -0.23
N SER A 72 5.74 -4.73 0.98
CA SER A 72 4.77 -5.80 1.19
C SER A 72 3.35 -5.37 0.79
N MET A 73 3.02 -4.08 0.92
CA MET A 73 1.77 -3.47 0.44
C MET A 73 1.67 -3.48 -1.09
N PHE A 74 2.78 -3.37 -1.80
CA PHE A 74 2.86 -3.49 -3.28
C PHE A 74 3.01 -4.94 -3.77
N SER A 75 3.23 -5.89 -2.87
CA SER A 75 3.42 -7.30 -3.22
C SER A 75 2.10 -8.09 -3.26
N GLY A 76 2.15 -9.31 -3.79
CA GLY A 76 1.12 -10.33 -3.69
C GLY A 76 1.16 -11.19 -2.43
N GLN A 77 2.07 -10.91 -1.48
CA GLN A 77 2.11 -11.64 -0.21
C GLN A 77 0.75 -11.55 0.49
N LYS A 78 0.33 -12.66 1.11
CA LYS A 78 -0.96 -12.74 1.82
C LYS A 78 -2.16 -12.38 0.94
N HIS A 79 -2.08 -12.74 -0.34
CA HIS A 79 -3.11 -12.51 -1.36
C HIS A 79 -3.47 -11.03 -1.59
N ARG A 80 -2.57 -10.09 -1.21
CA ARG A 80 -2.79 -8.66 -1.41
C ARG A 80 -2.81 -8.30 -2.89
N ASP A 81 -3.79 -7.52 -3.27
CA ASP A 81 -4.03 -7.03 -4.62
C ASP A 81 -4.53 -5.57 -4.59
N TYR A 82 -4.02 -4.81 -3.62
CA TYR A 82 -4.38 -3.41 -3.34
C TYR A 82 -4.21 -2.48 -4.54
N PHE A 83 -3.26 -2.81 -5.42
CA PHE A 83 -2.89 -1.97 -6.55
C PHE A 83 -2.92 -2.73 -7.87
N ILE A 84 -3.30 -2.00 -8.92
CA ILE A 84 -3.11 -2.40 -10.31
C ILE A 84 -1.91 -1.61 -10.85
N PHE A 85 -0.88 -2.34 -11.29
CA PHE A 85 0.36 -1.76 -11.80
C PHE A 85 0.27 -1.50 -13.30
N GLU A 86 0.78 -0.36 -13.76
CA GLU A 86 0.97 -0.12 -15.20
C GLU A 86 2.13 -0.97 -15.77
N THR A 87 3.14 -1.23 -14.95
CA THR A 87 4.28 -2.10 -15.31
C THR A 87 3.92 -3.57 -15.03
N LYS A 88 3.87 -4.39 -16.09
CA LYS A 88 3.65 -5.85 -15.98
C LYS A 88 4.76 -6.51 -15.16
N GLY A 89 4.41 -7.52 -14.36
CA GLY A 89 5.35 -8.31 -13.56
C GLY A 89 5.86 -7.64 -12.27
N LEU A 90 5.61 -6.33 -12.07
CA LEU A 90 6.15 -5.59 -10.93
C LEU A 90 5.61 -6.08 -9.57
N ARG A 91 4.35 -6.53 -9.52
CA ARG A 91 3.78 -7.17 -8.32
C ARG A 91 4.53 -8.45 -7.95
N ASP A 92 4.88 -9.28 -8.94
CA ASP A 92 5.58 -10.54 -8.71
C ASP A 92 7.03 -10.29 -8.29
N GLU A 93 7.66 -9.25 -8.85
CA GLU A 93 8.98 -8.78 -8.43
C GLU A 93 8.98 -8.33 -6.97
N PHE A 94 8.03 -7.48 -6.55
CA PHE A 94 7.86 -7.12 -5.13
C PHE A 94 7.60 -8.34 -4.25
N THR A 95 6.83 -9.31 -4.73
CA THR A 95 6.55 -10.56 -4.01
C THR A 95 7.82 -11.37 -3.79
N SER A 96 8.62 -11.55 -4.85
CA SER A 96 9.90 -12.25 -4.79
C SER A 96 10.86 -11.58 -3.80
N ILE A 97 11.00 -10.25 -3.89
CA ILE A 97 11.83 -9.45 -2.96
C ILE A 97 11.35 -9.65 -1.52
N CYS A 98 10.05 -9.56 -1.25
CA CYS A 98 9.52 -9.67 0.11
C CYS A 98 9.60 -11.09 0.69
N ASN A 99 9.66 -12.12 -0.15
CA ASN A 99 9.85 -13.52 0.27
C ASN A 99 11.33 -13.87 0.49
N ASN A 100 12.28 -13.07 -0.02
CA ASN A 100 13.69 -13.22 0.31
C ASN A 100 13.94 -12.75 1.75
N ASN A 101 14.43 -13.66 2.60
CA ASN A 101 14.68 -13.42 4.01
C ASN A 101 16.17 -13.23 4.37
N HIS A 102 17.08 -13.38 3.40
CA HIS A 102 18.52 -13.35 3.65
C HIS A 102 19.13 -11.96 3.39
N ASP A 103 18.91 -11.40 2.20
CA ASP A 103 19.61 -10.18 1.75
C ASP A 103 18.67 -9.09 1.23
N ARG A 104 17.47 -9.00 1.80
CA ARG A 104 16.45 -8.06 1.32
C ARG A 104 16.76 -6.62 1.72
N ASP A 105 16.89 -5.74 0.72
CA ASP A 105 16.86 -4.30 0.93
C ASP A 105 15.41 -3.82 1.13
N ASN A 106 15.07 -3.47 2.38
CA ASN A 106 13.74 -2.99 2.75
C ASN A 106 13.33 -1.65 2.07
N TYR A 107 14.26 -0.98 1.39
CA TYR A 107 14.04 0.30 0.74
C TYR A 107 14.40 0.30 -0.74
N ILE A 108 14.53 -0.87 -1.37
CA ILE A 108 14.82 -0.96 -2.81
C ILE A 108 13.79 -0.22 -3.67
N TRP A 109 12.54 -0.10 -3.18
CA TRP A 109 11.50 0.72 -3.80
C TRP A 109 11.85 2.19 -3.95
N LYS A 110 12.57 2.79 -2.99
CA LYS A 110 13.04 4.18 -3.10
C LYS A 110 14.09 4.34 -4.20
N LYS A 111 14.90 3.30 -4.41
CA LYS A 111 16.04 3.32 -5.33
C LYS A 111 15.61 3.04 -6.78
N LEU A 112 14.81 1.98 -6.99
CA LEU A 112 14.51 1.45 -8.32
C LEU A 112 13.08 1.69 -8.79
N TYR A 113 12.11 1.77 -7.87
CA TYR A 113 10.69 1.71 -8.23
C TYR A 113 9.91 2.99 -7.94
N LYS A 114 10.55 4.05 -7.41
CA LYS A 114 9.86 5.28 -6.97
C LYS A 114 8.94 5.91 -8.00
N ASN A 115 9.32 5.84 -9.29
CA ASN A 115 8.56 6.42 -10.41
C ASN A 115 7.58 5.43 -11.07
N LYS A 116 7.51 4.18 -10.58
CA LYS A 116 6.56 3.20 -11.10
C LYS A 116 5.15 3.58 -10.68
N ARG A 117 4.21 3.33 -11.58
CA ARG A 117 2.85 3.85 -11.51
C ARG A 117 1.84 2.76 -11.17
N VAL A 118 0.93 3.10 -10.27
CA VAL A 118 -0.11 2.24 -9.73
C VAL A 118 -1.41 3.00 -9.58
N ARG A 119 -2.53 2.30 -9.66
CA ARG A 119 -3.84 2.80 -9.23
C ARG A 119 -4.43 1.85 -8.18
N ILE A 120 -5.31 2.37 -7.32
CA ILE A 120 -6.05 1.54 -6.39
C ILE A 120 -6.88 0.52 -7.18
N ASN A 121 -6.91 -0.72 -6.73
CA ASN A 121 -7.77 -1.73 -7.30
C ASN A 121 -9.24 -1.35 -7.05
N PRO A 122 -10.08 -1.18 -8.11
CA PRO A 122 -11.45 -0.69 -7.96
C PRO A 122 -12.34 -1.53 -7.03
N LYS A 123 -11.97 -2.79 -6.75
CA LYS A 123 -12.71 -3.61 -5.78
C LYS A 123 -12.74 -3.03 -4.36
N TYR A 124 -11.82 -2.12 -4.02
CA TYR A 124 -11.80 -1.42 -2.73
C TYR A 124 -12.58 -0.10 -2.76
N ILE A 125 -13.16 0.27 -3.91
CA ILE A 125 -14.03 1.44 -4.07
C ILE A 125 -15.47 0.94 -3.96
N LYS A 126 -16.31 1.62 -3.17
CA LYS A 126 -17.73 1.26 -3.08
C LYS A 126 -18.40 1.49 -4.43
N ALA A 127 -19.24 0.54 -4.84
CA ALA A 127 -20.20 0.80 -5.90
C ALA A 127 -21.15 1.91 -5.43
N SER A 128 -21.27 2.96 -6.23
CA SER A 128 -22.29 4.00 -6.04
C SER A 128 -23.68 3.46 -6.35
#